data_AF-A0A9X2DUG2-F1
#
_entry.id   AF-A0A9X2DUG2-F1
#
_cell.length_a   1.000
_cell.length_b   1.000
_cell.length_c   1.000
_cell.angle_alpha   90.00
_cell.angle_beta   90.00
_cell.angle_gamma   90.00
#
_symmetry.space_group_name_H-M   'P 1'
#
loop_
_entity.id
_entity.type
_entity.pdbx_description
1 polymer ?
#
loop_
_entity_poly.entity_id
_entity_poly.type
_entity_poly.pdbx_seq_one_letter_code
_entity_poly.pdbx_strand_id
1 'polypeptide(L)' 'MLTYIGIGGKEHAIRKRVDQIQISDCTIKHVEIDFNDFGYEDINGLLGLDLLMEAGFTIDLLHLEMERKA' A
#
# COMPACT_ATOMS: atom_id res chain seq x y z
N MET A 1 9.29 -3.41 15.16
CA MET A 1 8.03 -4.18 15.05
C MET A 1 6.91 -3.21 15.33
N LEU A 2 5.99 -3.07 14.38
CA LEU A 2 4.79 -2.25 14.52
C LEU A 2 3.59 -3.16 14.79
N THR A 3 2.55 -2.58 15.40
CA THR A 3 1.29 -3.27 15.65
C THR A 3 0.19 -2.50 14.93
N TYR A 4 -0.49 -3.16 14.00
CA TYR A 4 -1.72 -2.64 13.40
C TYR A 4 -2.92 -3.05 14.23
N ILE A 5 -3.95 -2.21 14.24
CA ILE A 5 -5.26 -2.53 14.81
C ILE A 5 -6.27 -2.34 13.70
N GLY A 6 -6.97 -3.42 13.36
CA GLY A 6 -7.97 -3.42 12.30
C GLY A 6 -9.11 -4.38 12.60
N ILE A 7 -9.94 -4.62 11.59
CA ILE A 7 -10.97 -5.66 11.64
C ILE A 7 -10.25 -7.01 11.71
N GLY A 8 -10.42 -7.75 12.80
CA GLY A 8 -9.71 -9.02 13.05
C GLY A 8 -8.73 -8.98 14.23
N GLY A 9 -8.36 -7.79 14.74
CA GLY A 9 -7.56 -7.64 15.96
C GLY A 9 -6.22 -6.96 15.73
N LYS A 10 -5.19 -7.42 16.45
CA LYS A 10 -3.83 -6.85 16.45
C LYS A 10 -2.92 -7.71 15.58
N GLU A 11 -2.32 -7.08 14.58
CA GLU A 11 -1.36 -7.74 13.68
C GLU A 11 0.03 -7.14 13.83
N HIS A 12 1.06 -7.97 13.64
CA HIS A 12 2.45 -7.55 13.73
C HIS A 12 3.06 -7.33 12.35
N ALA A 13 3.86 -6.27 12.23
CA ALA A 13 4.55 -5.97 10.99
C ALA A 13 5.98 -5.50 11.19
N ILE A 14 6.74 -5.64 10.11
CA ILE A 14 8.13 -5.25 10.00
C ILE A 14 8.20 -4.07 9.02
N ARG A 15 8.59 -2.92 9.54
CA ARG A 15 8.93 -1.76 8.71
C ARG A 15 10.30 -1.93 8.09
N LYS A 16 10.39 -1.73 6.78
CA LYS A 16 11.65 -1.62 6.04
C LYS A 16 11.66 -0.35 5.22
N ARG A 17 12.83 0.26 5.12
CA ARG A 17 13.07 1.32 4.14
C ARG A 17 13.40 0.65 2.81
N VAL A 18 12.62 0.97 1.78
CA VAL A 18 12.90 0.55 0.41
C VAL A 18 13.50 1.72 -0.37
N ASP A 19 14.44 1.43 -1.26
CA ASP A 19 15.10 2.47 -2.03
C ASP A 19 14.15 3.13 -3.03
N GLN A 20 13.26 2.33 -3.62
CA GLN A 20 12.35 2.78 -4.64
C GLN A 20 11.09 1.91 -4.73
N ILE A 21 9.96 2.57 -4.97
CA ILE A 21 8.73 1.98 -5.48
C ILE A 21 8.45 2.61 -6.84
N GLN A 22 8.09 1.78 -7.82
CA GLN A 22 7.64 2.24 -9.12
C GLN A 22 6.19 1.80 -9.34
N ILE A 23 5.32 2.77 -9.58
CA ILE A 23 3.90 2.56 -9.89
C ILE A 23 3.63 3.25 -11.22
N SER A 24 3.47 2.47 -12.29
CA SER A 24 3.43 3.01 -13.66
C SER A 24 4.70 3.83 -13.97
N ASP A 25 4.52 5.10 -14.30
CA ASP A 25 5.51 6.15 -14.56
C ASP A 25 5.82 6.99 -13.31
N CYS A 26 5.14 6.75 -12.19
CA CYS A 26 5.46 7.37 -10.90
C CYS A 26 6.59 6.58 -10.22
N THR A 27 7.64 7.29 -9.80
CA THR A 27 8.73 6.73 -9.01
C THR A 27 8.80 7.44 -7.67
N ILE A 28 8.67 6.67 -6.60
CA ILE A 28 8.75 7.17 -5.22
C ILE A 28 10.01 6.57 -4.60
N LYS A 29 10.86 7.41 -4.01
CA LYS A 29 12.17 7.01 -3.48
C LYS A 29 12.19 7.05 -1.96
N HIS A 30 12.98 6.16 -1.35
CA HIS A 30 13.24 6.13 0.08
C HIS A 30 11.99 6.00 0.96
N VAL A 31 11.08 5.11 0.58
CA VAL A 31 9.78 4.91 1.27
C VAL A 31 9.92 3.95 2.44
N GLU A 32 9.22 4.22 3.54
CA GLU A 32 9.01 3.23 4.60
C GLU A 32 7.81 2.36 4.24
N ILE A 33 8.04 1.07 4.00
CA ILE A 33 6.97 0.09 3.77
C ILE A 33 6.87 -0.84 4.97
N ASP A 34 5.65 -1.11 5.36
CA ASP A 34 5.33 -2.09 6.37
C ASP A 34 4.94 -3.42 5.74
N PHE A 35 5.74 -4.46 6.04
CA PHE A 35 5.51 -5.81 5.57
C PHE A 35 4.87 -6.63 6.68
N ASN A 36 3.76 -7.27 6.38
CA ASN A 36 3.13 -8.28 7.22
C ASN A 36 2.78 -9.53 6.39
N ASP A 37 2.73 -10.67 7.05
CA ASP A 37 2.08 -11.85 6.50
C ASP A 37 0.58 -11.68 6.78
N PHE A 38 -0.19 -11.42 5.72
CA PHE A 38 -1.63 -11.20 5.85
C PHE A 38 -2.38 -12.51 6.09
N GLY A 39 -1.76 -13.69 5.89
CA GLY A 39 -2.38 -14.99 6.13
C GLY A 39 -3.55 -15.32 5.18
N TYR A 40 -3.76 -14.54 4.12
CA TYR A 40 -4.77 -14.77 3.10
C TYR A 40 -4.09 -15.17 1.79
N GLU A 41 -4.47 -16.33 1.24
CA GLU A 41 -3.88 -16.84 -0.02
C GLU A 41 -4.29 -16.01 -1.24
N ASP A 42 -5.42 -15.31 -1.18
CA ASP A 42 -6.00 -14.57 -2.31
C ASP A 42 -5.62 -13.07 -2.36
N ILE A 43 -4.84 -12.58 -1.38
CA ILE A 43 -4.45 -11.17 -1.29
C ILE A 43 -2.94 -11.04 -1.53
N ASN A 44 -2.57 -10.46 -2.67
CA ASN A 44 -1.16 -10.28 -3.07
C ASN A 44 -0.45 -9.14 -2.32
N GLY A 45 -1.17 -8.38 -1.50
CA GLY A 45 -0.66 -7.26 -0.72
C GLY A 45 -1.68 -6.13 -0.60
N LEU A 46 -1.44 -5.22 0.34
CA LEU A 46 -2.22 -4.00 0.49
C LEU A 46 -1.40 -2.79 0.06
N LEU A 47 -1.99 -1.96 -0.79
CA LEU A 47 -1.47 -0.64 -1.12
C LEU A 47 -2.08 0.38 -0.17
N GLY A 48 -1.22 1.07 0.57
CA GLY A 48 -1.64 2.17 1.45
C GLY A 48 -2.20 3.35 0.66
N LEU A 49 -3.20 4.02 1.22
CA LEU A 49 -3.78 5.23 0.61
C LEU A 49 -2.77 6.37 0.55
N ASP A 50 -1.83 6.45 1.48
CA ASP A 50 -0.71 7.39 1.46
C ASP A 50 0.13 7.25 0.18
N LEU A 51 0.48 6.02 -0.17
CA LEU A 51 1.22 5.72 -1.40
C LEU A 51 0.40 6.03 -2.66
N LEU A 52 -0.90 5.72 -2.66
CA LEU A 52 -1.80 6.03 -3.77
C LEU A 52 -1.97 7.55 -3.96
N MET A 53 -2.07 8.30 -2.86
CA MET A 53 -2.13 9.78 -2.87
C MET A 53 -0.83 10.38 -3.40
N GLU A 54 0.33 9.88 -2.95
CA GLU A 54 1.64 10.34 -3.44
C GLU A 54 1.82 10.04 -4.94
N ALA A 55 1.31 8.89 -5.40
CA ALA A 55 1.33 8.53 -6.81
C ALA A 55 0.27 9.25 -7.67
N GLY A 56 -0.66 10.00 -7.07
CA GLY A 56 -1.66 10.81 -7.79
C GLY A 56 -2.83 10.01 -8.36
N PHE A 57 -3.22 8.90 -7.71
CA PHE A 57 -4.39 8.13 -8.13
C PHE A 57 -5.71 8.79 -7.72
N THR A 58 -6.70 8.65 -8.60
CA THR A 58 -8.12 8.88 -8.31
C THR A 58 -8.81 7.53 -8.16
N ILE A 59 -9.57 7.34 -7.08
CA ILE A 59 -10.35 6.12 -6.84
C ILE A 59 -11.81 6.42 -7.19
N ASP A 60 -12.33 5.73 -8.21
CA ASP A 60 -13.74 5.69 -8.52
C ASP A 60 -14.39 4.53 -7.76
N LEU A 61 -15.05 4.85 -6.65
CA LEU A 61 -15.73 3.87 -5.82
C LEU A 61 -17.04 3.34 -6.42
N LEU A 62 -17.64 4.06 -7.38
CA LEU A 62 -18.87 3.63 -8.03
C LEU A 62 -18.59 2.50 -9.02
N HIS A 63 -17.49 2.61 -9.75
CA HIS A 63 -17.04 1.61 -10.73
C HIS A 63 -16.01 0.62 -10.16
N LEU A 64 -15.49 0.88 -8.95
CA LEU A 64 -14.39 0.13 -8.32
C LEU A 64 -13.11 0.16 -9.17
N GLU A 65 -12.81 1.33 -9.72
CA GLU A 65 -11.67 1.57 -10.59
C GLU A 65 -10.66 2.55 -9.96
N MET A 66 -9.40 2.44 -10.36
CA MET A 66 -8.35 3.38 -9.98
C MET A 66 -7.69 3.92 -11.25
N GLU A 67 -7.66 5.24 -11.38
CA GLU A 67 -7.08 5.92 -12.52
C GLU A 67 -5.98 6.87 -12.09
N ARG A 68 -4.97 7.01 -12.95
CA ARG A 68 -3.96 8.06 -12.81
C ARG A 68 -3.88 8.80 -14.13
N LYS A 69 -4.16 10.10 -14.10
CA LYS A 69 -4.00 10.98 -15.27
C LYS A 69 -2.56 11.47 -15.28
N ALA A 70 -1.77 11.01 -16.25
CA ALA A 70 -0.41 11.47 -16.50
C ALA A 70 -0.41 12.88 -17.12
#